data_AF-A0A2H9NQJ4-F1
#
_entry.id   AF-A0A2H9NQJ4-F1
#
_cell.length_a   1.000
_cell.length_b   1.000
_cell.length_c   1.000
_cell.angle_alpha   90.00
_cell.angle_beta   90.00
_cell.angle_gamma   90.00
#
_symmetry.space_group_name_H-M   'P 1'
#
loop_
_entity.id
_entity.type
_entity.pdbx_description
1 polymer ?
#
loop_
_entity_poly.entity_id
_entity_poly.type
_entity_poly.pdbx_seq_one_letter_code
_entity_poly.pdbx_strand_id
1 'polypeptide(L)' 'CILIEKMGGQVVECAFMIDLPDIGGRARLEQRGGKVFALCEFEGD' A
#
# COMPACT_ATOMS: atom_id res chain seq x y z
N CYS A 1 -7.49 -2.64 2.55
CA CYS A 1 -8.22 -1.35 2.41
C CYS A 1 -9.58 -1.45 3.10
N ILE A 2 -9.56 -1.27 4.42
CA ILE A 2 -10.60 -1.83 5.32
C ILE A 2 -11.99 -1.26 5.05
N LEU A 3 -12.13 0.03 4.74
CA LEU A 3 -13.45 0.62 4.51
C LEU A 3 -14.11 0.07 3.24
N ILE A 4 -13.36 0.00 2.13
CA ILE A 4 -13.85 -0.54 0.86
C ILE A 4 -14.23 -2.02 1.04
N GLU A 5 -13.36 -2.79 1.70
CA GLU A 5 -13.60 -4.22 2.01
C GLU A 5 -14.84 -4.42 2.88
N LYS A 6 -15.04 -3.59 3.91
CA LYS A 6 -16.24 -3.62 4.76
C LYS A 6 -17.53 -3.31 4.01
N MET A 7 -17.45 -2.55 2.92
CA MET A 7 -18.59 -2.24 2.05
C MET A 7 -18.84 -3.32 0.99
N GLY A 8 -18.10 -4.44 1.02
CA GLY A 8 -18.21 -5.53 0.05
C GLY A 8 -17.40 -5.29 -1.24
N GLY A 9 -16.60 -4.23 -1.29
CA GLY A 9 -15.71 -3.97 -2.41
C GLY A 9 -14.46 -4.84 -2.37
N GLN A 10 -14.04 -5.35 -3.52
CA GLN A 10 -12.78 -6.08 -3.66
C GLN A 10 -11.66 -5.10 -4.04
N VAL A 11 -10.64 -4.98 -3.20
CA VAL A 11 -9.45 -4.19 -3.52
C VAL A 11 -8.42 -5.08 -4.21
N VAL A 12 -8.11 -4.74 -5.47
CA VAL A 12 -7.17 -5.50 -6.30
C VAL A 12 -5.73 -5.05 -6.04
N GLU A 13 -5.50 -3.75 -5.90
CA GLU A 13 -4.17 -3.15 -5.76
C GLU A 13 -4.26 -1.73 -5.18
N CYS A 14 -3.18 -1.30 -4.52
CA CYS A 14 -2.92 0.06 -4.08
C CYS A 14 -1.74 0.63 -4.87
N ALA A 15 -1.96 1.71 -5.62
CA ALA A 15 -0.91 2.37 -6.41
C ALA A 15 -0.49 3.70 -5.79
N PHE A 16 0.81 3.95 -5.75
CA PHE A 16 1.44 5.16 -5.22
C PHE A 16 2.40 5.75 -6.24
N MET A 17 2.62 7.07 -6.19
CA MET A 17 3.69 7.68 -7.00
C MET A 17 5.05 7.41 -6.37
N ILE A 18 5.15 7.56 -5.05
CA ILE A 18 6.39 7.47 -4.29
C ILE A 18 6.18 6.45 -3.15
N ASP A 19 7.07 5.48 -3.04
CA ASP A 19 7.21 4.63 -1.85
C ASP A 19 8.34 5.14 -0.96
N LEU A 20 8.09 5.09 0.36
CA LEU A 20 9.04 5.44 1.40
C LEU A 20 9.18 4.20 2.31
N PRO A 21 10.04 3.23 1.95
CA PRO A 21 10.11 1.93 2.61
C PRO A 21 10.48 2.04 4.09
N ASP A 22 11.29 3.02 4.47
CA ASP A 22 11.76 3.22 5.85
C ASP A 22 10.64 3.53 6.84
N ILE A 23 9.52 4.07 6.35
CA ILE A 23 8.34 4.41 7.17
C ILE A 23 7.46 3.16 7.40
N GLY A 24 7.67 2.08 6.65
CA GLY A 24 6.97 0.80 6.83
C GLY A 24 5.51 0.79 6.37
N GLY A 25 5.07 1.83 5.66
CA GLY A 25 3.69 1.94 5.14
C GLY A 25 3.33 0.78 4.20
N ARG A 26 4.23 0.46 3.26
CA ARG A 26 4.10 -0.67 2.34
C ARG A 26 3.95 -2.00 3.07
N ALA A 27 4.87 -2.33 3.97
CA ALA A 27 4.83 -3.57 4.74
C ALA A 27 3.51 -3.74 5.50
N ARG A 28 2.97 -2.65 6.07
CA ARG A 28 1.68 -2.66 6.77
C ARG A 28 0.50 -2.94 5.83
N LEU A 29 0.54 -2.47 4.58
CA LEU A 29 -0.51 -2.71 3.59
C LEU A 29 -0.45 -4.15 3.04
N GLU A 30 0.76 -4.64 2.76
CA GLU A 30 1.00 -6.00 2.28
C GLU A 30 0.61 -7.06 3.33
N GLN A 31 0.91 -6.84 4.61
CA GLN A 31 0.45 -7.69 5.72
C GLN A 31 -1.08 -7.82 5.81
N ARG A 32 -1.81 -6.87 5.24
CA ARG A 32 -3.28 -6.88 5.18
C ARG A 32 -3.83 -7.45 3.86
N GLY A 33 -2.96 -8.07 3.05
CA GLY A 33 -3.32 -8.66 1.76
C GLY A 33 -3.48 -7.65 0.62
N GLY A 34 -3.13 -6.37 0.85
CA GLY A 34 -3.16 -5.34 -0.19
C GLY A 34 -1.88 -5.38 -1.02
N LYS A 35 -1.99 -5.64 -2.32
CA LYS A 35 -0.87 -5.46 -3.26
C LYS A 35 -0.51 -3.98 -3.36
N VAL A 36 0.79 -3.68 -3.34
CA VAL A 36 1.30 -2.31 -3.43
C VAL A 36 2.15 -2.18 -4.69
N PHE A 37 1.87 -1.14 -5.47
CA PHE A 37 2.67 -0.72 -6.63
C PHE A 37 3.12 0.73 -6.43
N ALA A 38 4.37 1.03 -6.76
CA ALA A 38 4.90 2.39 -6.72
C ALA A 38 5.70 2.69 -8.00
N LEU A 39 5.65 3.94 -8.47
CA LEU A 39 6.41 4.37 -9.65
C LEU A 39 7.89 4.58 -9.34
N CYS A 40 8.21 5.07 -8.15
CA CYS A 40 9.57 5.22 -7.67
C CYS A 40 9.64 5.05 -6.15
N GLU A 41 10.83 4.70 -5.67
CA GLU A 41 11.13 4.49 -4.25
C GLU A 41 12.20 5.51 -3.84
N PHE A 42 12.08 6.08 -2.63
CA PHE A 42 13.08 6.97 -2.04
C PHE A 42 13.38 6.54 -0.61
N GLU A 43 14.65 6.54 -0.24
CA GLU A 43 15.09 6.34 1.14
C GLU A 43 14.93 7.65 1.94
N GLY A 44 14.64 7.55 3.22
CA GLY A 44 14.61 8.68 4.16
C GLY A 44 16.00 8.95 4.74
N ASP A 45 16.31 10.24 4.95
CA ASP A 45 17.51 10.70 5.69
C ASP A 45 17.28 10.75 7.22
#